data_AF-A0AAN8ZEX2-F1
#
_entry.id   AF-A0AAN8ZEX2-F1
#
_cell.length_a   1.000
_cell.length_b   1.000
_cell.length_c   1.000
_cell.angle_alpha   90.00
_cell.angle_beta   90.00
_cell.angle_gamma   90.00
#
_symmetry.space_group_name_H-M   'P 1'
#
loop_
_entity.id
_entity.type
_entity.pdbx_description
1 polymer ?
#
loop_
_entity_poly.entity_id
_entity_poly.type
_entity_poly.pdbx_seq_one_letter_code
_entity_poly.pdbx_strand_id
1 'polypeptide(L)'
;TPPRKKPLNRNQNQIVAEKSLGSIRRQKKPVGEGEELAMSFMKGDLLTRTRKLVKGLAKAEPLWLKAMERAPPANFPRSDGTLKKISLPEDAYVQKFFKKHPESKYHDAIKISSFDPPPARLFALRVLELKDEGVSEEKAMAVADMEYRAEKKAKKQAYSRLKQIAGLQGKRPPPNPYPSAIKEIQAEERKYVRDRFYNPKILAIVEKMKEQKKIEMQDRNLRSGGA
;
A
#
# COMPACT_ATOMS: atom_id res chain seq x y z
N THR A 1 36.71 47.90 -25.43
CA THR A 1 35.31 48.06 -25.90
C THR A 1 34.39 47.21 -25.05
N PRO A 2 33.82 47.76 -23.97
CA PRO A 2 32.93 47.01 -23.09
C PRO A 2 31.53 46.83 -23.72
N PRO A 3 30.88 45.68 -23.46
CA PRO A 3 29.68 45.24 -24.16
C PRO A 3 28.35 45.77 -23.58
N ARG A 4 27.33 45.65 -24.45
CA ARG A 4 25.92 46.01 -24.35
C ARG A 4 25.22 45.68 -23.02
N LYS A 5 24.36 46.61 -22.62
CA LYS A 5 23.30 46.51 -21.60
C LYS A 5 22.46 45.24 -21.76
N LYS A 6 22.28 44.48 -20.68
CA LYS A 6 21.22 43.47 -20.53
C LYS A 6 20.04 44.07 -19.75
N PRO A 7 18.78 43.80 -20.13
CA PRO A 7 17.61 44.32 -19.45
C PRO A 7 17.34 43.63 -18.11
N LEU A 8 16.84 44.45 -17.19
CA LEU A 8 16.42 44.17 -15.83
C LEU A 8 15.25 43.16 -15.83
N ASN A 9 15.47 41.99 -15.21
CA ASN A 9 14.44 40.96 -15.11
C ASN A 9 13.46 41.31 -13.97
N ARG A 10 12.23 41.67 -14.36
CA ARG A 10 11.02 41.69 -13.53
C ARG A 10 10.87 40.31 -12.88
N ASN A 11 11.07 40.21 -11.57
CA ASN A 11 10.39 39.26 -10.67
C ASN A 11 10.87 39.42 -9.23
N GLN A 12 10.68 40.62 -8.66
CA GLN A 12 10.83 40.85 -7.21
C GLN A 12 9.63 41.57 -6.58
N ASN A 13 8.49 41.64 -7.28
CA ASN A 13 7.24 42.20 -6.75
C ASN A 13 6.11 41.16 -6.73
N GLN A 14 6.36 40.02 -6.07
CA GLN A 14 5.32 39.09 -5.61
C GLN A 14 5.49 38.75 -4.12
N ILE A 15 6.14 39.64 -3.40
CA ILE A 15 6.06 39.73 -1.95
C ILE A 15 5.41 41.09 -1.72
N VAL A 16 4.32 41.13 -0.94
CA VAL A 16 3.50 42.33 -0.67
C VAL A 16 2.38 42.62 -1.70
N ALA A 17 1.44 41.69 -1.92
CA ALA A 17 0.11 42.04 -2.44
C ALA A 17 -0.97 40.93 -2.23
N GLU A 18 -1.01 40.28 -1.07
CA GLU A 18 -2.22 39.54 -0.62
C GLU A 18 -2.54 39.86 0.86
N LYS A 19 -2.29 41.12 1.24
CA LYS A 19 -2.91 41.75 2.42
C LYS A 19 -4.11 42.54 1.94
N SER A 20 -5.24 41.86 1.75
CA SER A 20 -6.59 42.41 1.74
C SER A 20 -7.46 41.46 0.94
N LEU A 21 -8.09 40.51 1.63
CA LEU A 21 -9.46 40.07 1.37
C LEU A 21 -9.84 39.14 2.53
N GLY A 22 -10.98 39.44 3.13
CA GLY A 22 -11.31 39.06 4.49
C GLY A 22 -11.55 37.57 4.66
N SER A 23 -10.99 37.03 5.74
CA SER A 23 -11.52 35.84 6.38
C SER A 23 -11.91 36.22 7.80
N ILE A 24 -13.22 36.47 7.97
CA ILE A 24 -13.86 36.71 9.25
C ILE A 24 -13.64 35.47 10.10
N ARG A 25 -12.64 35.56 10.98
CA ARG A 25 -12.35 34.60 12.04
C ARG A 25 -13.55 34.63 12.99
N ARG A 26 -14.54 33.77 12.77
CA ARG A 26 -15.57 33.49 13.77
C ARG A 26 -14.85 32.99 15.02
N GLN A 27 -14.75 33.86 16.02
CA GLN A 27 -14.47 33.44 17.38
C GLN A 27 -15.55 32.41 17.75
N LYS A 28 -15.17 31.13 17.84
CA LYS A 28 -16.00 30.17 18.55
C LYS A 28 -16.02 30.64 20.01
N LYS A 29 -17.15 31.20 20.43
CA LYS A 29 -17.50 31.31 21.85
C LYS A 29 -17.38 29.90 22.47
N PRO A 30 -16.86 29.75 23.69
CA PRO A 30 -16.98 28.49 24.41
C PRO A 30 -18.48 28.24 24.62
N VAL A 31 -19.01 27.29 23.85
CA VAL A 31 -20.38 26.82 24.01
C VAL A 31 -20.37 25.82 25.16
N GLY A 32 -21.03 26.21 26.24
CA GLY A 32 -21.71 25.28 27.13
C GLY A 32 -20.84 24.50 28.10
N GLU A 33 -20.83 24.97 29.34
CA GLU A 33 -20.55 24.22 30.58
C GLU A 33 -21.58 23.07 30.83
N GLY A 34 -22.11 22.45 29.76
CA GLY A 34 -23.16 21.43 29.80
C GLY A 34 -22.71 20.04 29.33
N GLU A 35 -21.54 19.89 28.70
CA GLU A 35 -21.03 18.58 28.26
C GLU A 35 -20.02 17.95 29.23
N GLU A 36 -19.45 18.71 30.17
CA GLU A 36 -18.51 18.16 31.17
C GLU A 36 -19.17 17.25 32.21
N LEU A 37 -20.49 17.36 32.40
CA LEU A 37 -21.23 16.52 33.34
C LEU A 37 -21.48 15.10 32.83
N ALA A 38 -21.49 14.89 31.50
CA ALA A 38 -21.88 13.61 30.90
C ALA A 38 -20.82 12.49 31.02
N MET A 39 -19.55 12.82 31.31
CA MET A 39 -18.46 11.82 31.45
C MET A 39 -17.80 11.81 32.83
N SER A 40 -18.34 12.56 33.79
CA SER A 40 -17.82 12.61 35.17
C SER A 40 -17.93 11.25 35.88
N PHE A 41 -18.95 10.45 35.54
CA PHE A 41 -19.09 9.07 36.00
C PHE A 41 -17.97 8.14 35.52
N MET A 42 -17.09 8.58 34.62
CA MET A 42 -15.91 7.83 34.15
C MET A 42 -14.57 8.40 34.69
N LYS A 43 -14.57 9.49 35.46
CA LYS A 43 -13.34 10.09 36.04
C LYS A 43 -12.87 9.38 37.32
N GLY A 44 -12.05 8.34 37.20
CA GLY A 44 -11.36 7.67 38.32
C GLY A 44 -11.29 6.14 38.17
N ASP A 45 -10.42 5.49 38.95
CA ASP A 45 -10.24 4.03 38.92
C ASP A 45 -11.46 3.29 39.50
N LEU A 46 -11.98 2.30 38.76
CA LEU A 46 -13.10 1.46 39.14
C LEU A 46 -12.87 0.78 40.49
N LEU A 47 -11.66 0.25 40.72
CA LEU A 47 -11.30 -0.46 41.96
C LEU A 47 -11.41 0.47 43.17
N THR A 48 -10.89 1.69 43.05
CA THR A 48 -10.94 2.67 44.14
C THR A 48 -12.37 3.12 44.46
N ARG A 49 -13.24 3.18 43.45
CA ARG A 49 -14.63 3.60 43.60
C ARG A 49 -15.51 2.53 44.22
N THR A 50 -15.41 1.29 43.74
CA THR A 50 -16.19 0.18 44.31
C THR A 50 -15.77 -0.14 45.73
N ARG A 51 -14.46 -0.05 46.04
CA ARG A 51 -13.97 -0.14 47.42
C ARG A 51 -14.61 0.90 48.34
N LYS A 52 -14.75 2.15 47.90
CA LYS A 52 -15.41 3.22 48.69
C LYS A 52 -16.90 2.93 48.91
N LEU A 53 -17.60 2.44 47.90
CA LEU A 53 -19.04 2.15 47.99
C LEU A 53 -19.35 0.93 48.88
N VAL A 54 -18.51 -0.11 48.80
CA VAL A 54 -18.65 -1.30 49.66
C VAL A 54 -18.30 -0.94 51.11
N LYS A 55 -17.23 -0.17 51.35
CA LYS A 55 -16.87 0.31 52.69
C LYS A 55 -17.93 1.23 53.30
N GLY A 56 -18.59 2.05 52.48
CA GLY A 56 -19.70 2.91 52.91
C GLY A 56 -21.04 2.19 53.05
N LEU A 57 -21.07 0.85 52.95
CA LEU A 57 -22.29 0.01 53.02
C LEU A 57 -23.38 0.40 51.98
N ALA A 58 -23.02 1.19 50.97
CA ALA A 58 -23.94 1.65 49.94
C ALA A 58 -24.21 0.57 48.89
N LYS A 59 -23.30 -0.41 48.74
CA LYS A 59 -23.43 -1.57 47.86
C LYS A 59 -22.84 -2.82 48.52
N ALA A 60 -23.44 -3.99 48.24
CA ALA A 60 -22.88 -5.27 48.63
C ALA A 60 -21.54 -5.53 47.93
N GLU A 61 -20.65 -6.28 48.58
CA GLU A 61 -19.35 -6.64 48.01
C GLU A 61 -19.54 -7.51 46.75
N PRO A 62 -19.10 -7.06 45.57
CA PRO A 62 -19.19 -7.87 44.37
C PRO A 62 -18.11 -8.94 44.38
N LEU A 63 -18.43 -10.15 43.88
CA LEU A 63 -17.53 -11.31 43.87
C LEU A 63 -16.18 -11.04 43.19
N TRP A 64 -16.15 -10.13 42.21
CA TRP A 64 -14.94 -9.77 41.47
C TRP A 64 -14.00 -8.82 42.23
N LEU A 65 -14.43 -8.16 43.31
CA LEU A 65 -13.60 -7.18 44.04
C LEU A 65 -12.35 -7.84 44.62
N LYS A 66 -12.51 -8.97 45.30
CA LYS A 66 -11.38 -9.73 45.89
C LYS A 66 -10.36 -10.17 44.84
N ALA A 67 -10.85 -10.58 43.66
CA ALA A 67 -9.98 -10.98 42.54
C ALA A 67 -9.21 -9.77 41.97
N MET A 68 -9.89 -8.64 41.79
CA MET A 68 -9.29 -7.42 41.25
C MET A 68 -8.35 -6.70 42.23
N GLU A 69 -8.57 -6.84 43.54
CA GLU A 69 -7.63 -6.37 44.56
C GLU A 69 -6.37 -7.24 44.64
N ARG A 70 -6.52 -8.54 44.44
CA ARG A 70 -5.38 -9.48 44.39
C ARG A 70 -4.55 -9.30 43.12
N ALA A 71 -5.19 -8.99 42.00
CA ALA A 71 -4.55 -8.78 40.71
C ALA A 71 -5.14 -7.54 40.01
N PRO A 72 -4.70 -6.33 40.39
CA PRO A 72 -5.14 -5.13 39.71
C PRO A 72 -4.64 -5.11 38.26
N PRO A 73 -5.35 -4.46 37.33
CA PRO A 73 -4.89 -4.30 35.97
C PRO A 73 -3.54 -3.57 35.92
N ALA A 74 -2.69 -3.93 34.97
CA ALA A 74 -1.38 -3.30 34.79
C ALA A 74 -1.52 -1.82 34.42
N ASN A 75 -0.87 -0.95 35.19
CA ASN A 75 -0.80 0.48 34.89
C ASN A 75 0.46 0.78 34.08
N PHE A 76 0.28 1.17 32.82
CA PHE A 76 1.36 1.69 31.99
C PHE A 76 1.53 3.19 32.25
N PRO A 77 2.77 3.73 32.21
CA PRO A 77 2.98 5.17 32.27
C PRO A 77 2.20 5.83 31.12
N ARG A 78 1.53 6.95 31.41
CA ARG A 78 0.82 7.71 30.38
C ARG A 78 1.85 8.20 29.36
N SER A 79 1.70 7.81 28.11
CA SER A 79 2.56 8.29 27.04
C SER A 79 2.19 9.73 26.67
N ASP A 80 3.18 10.50 26.22
CA ASP A 80 3.02 11.90 25.77
C ASP A 80 2.21 12.02 24.45
N GLY A 81 1.53 10.96 24.02
CA GLY A 81 0.76 10.89 22.77
C GLY A 81 1.61 10.77 21.50
N THR A 82 2.94 10.83 21.57
CA THR A 82 3.83 10.72 20.41
C THR A 82 4.31 9.28 20.20
N LEU A 83 3.71 8.59 19.23
CA LEU A 83 4.15 7.25 18.83
C LEU A 83 5.35 7.34 17.88
N LYS A 84 6.47 6.73 18.28
CA LYS A 84 7.66 6.62 17.43
C LYS A 84 7.43 5.54 16.37
N LYS A 85 7.72 5.86 15.10
CA LYS A 85 7.70 4.87 14.02
C LYS A 85 8.84 3.87 14.23
N ILE A 86 8.51 2.58 14.26
CA ILE A 86 9.50 1.50 14.28
C ILE A 86 10.11 1.40 12.87
N SER A 87 11.43 1.44 12.77
CA SER A 87 12.19 1.26 11.53
C SER A 87 13.31 0.28 11.76
N LEU A 88 13.49 -0.66 10.85
CA LEU A 88 14.54 -1.66 10.89
C LEU A 88 15.70 -1.28 9.95
N PRO A 89 16.95 -1.70 10.23
CA PRO A 89 18.09 -1.38 9.38
C PRO A 89 17.96 -1.99 7.97
N GLU A 90 17.24 -3.11 7.81
CA GLU A 90 16.98 -3.73 6.52
C GLU A 90 16.01 -2.93 5.62
N ASP A 91 15.15 -2.07 6.20
CA ASP A 91 14.04 -1.43 5.48
C ASP A 91 14.53 -0.60 4.28
N ALA A 92 15.69 0.04 4.40
CA ALA A 92 16.30 0.81 3.33
C ALA A 92 16.65 -0.08 2.11
N TYR A 93 17.12 -1.30 2.34
CA TYR A 93 17.52 -2.23 1.28
C TYR A 93 16.31 -2.96 0.68
N VAL A 94 15.29 -3.27 1.49
CA VAL A 94 14.01 -3.79 1.00
C VAL A 94 13.39 -2.83 -0.02
N GLN A 95 13.40 -1.53 0.26
CA GLN A 95 12.92 -0.52 -0.68
C GLN A 95 13.77 -0.47 -1.96
N LYS A 96 15.11 -0.54 -1.85
CA LYS A 96 16.01 -0.60 -3.01
C LYS A 96 15.76 -1.86 -3.85
N PHE A 97 15.48 -3.00 -3.21
CA PHE A 97 15.15 -4.25 -3.88
C PHE A 97 13.88 -4.12 -4.72
N PHE A 98 12.78 -3.59 -4.15
CA PHE A 98 11.53 -3.41 -4.91
C PHE A 98 11.63 -2.38 -6.03
N LYS A 99 12.55 -1.40 -5.92
CA LYS A 99 12.88 -0.49 -7.03
C LYS A 99 13.58 -1.22 -8.17
N LYS A 100 14.46 -2.17 -7.87
CA LYS A 100 15.16 -2.98 -8.89
C LYS A 100 14.28 -4.09 -9.48
N HIS A 101 13.44 -4.72 -8.66
CA HIS A 101 12.61 -5.88 -9.02
C HIS A 101 11.13 -5.61 -8.72
N PRO A 102 10.43 -4.78 -9.52
CA PRO A 102 9.02 -4.47 -9.29
C PRO A 102 8.12 -5.73 -9.37
N GLU A 103 8.49 -6.68 -10.24
CA GLU A 103 7.77 -7.94 -10.44
C GLU A 103 7.76 -8.85 -9.20
N SER A 104 8.73 -8.69 -8.29
CA SER A 104 8.82 -9.50 -7.07
C SER A 104 7.59 -9.32 -6.16
N LYS A 105 6.94 -8.15 -6.21
CA LYS A 105 5.71 -7.88 -5.43
C LYS A 105 4.59 -8.89 -5.70
N TYR A 106 4.51 -9.40 -6.93
CA TYR A 106 3.48 -10.36 -7.34
C TYR A 106 3.98 -11.79 -7.27
N HIS A 107 5.26 -12.00 -7.57
CA HIS A 107 5.89 -13.31 -7.61
C HIS A 107 6.14 -13.91 -6.22
N ASP A 108 6.54 -13.08 -5.27
CA ASP A 108 7.02 -13.50 -3.97
C ASP A 108 6.04 -13.05 -2.87
N ALA A 109 4.88 -13.71 -2.81
CA ALA A 109 3.83 -13.38 -1.86
C ALA A 109 4.32 -13.55 -0.40
N ILE A 110 4.03 -12.57 0.45
CA ILE A 110 4.33 -12.62 1.88
C ILE A 110 3.34 -13.58 2.54
N LYS A 111 3.81 -14.77 2.89
CA LYS A 111 3.04 -15.74 3.68
C LYS A 111 3.25 -15.42 5.15
N ILE A 112 2.22 -14.91 5.82
CA ILE A 112 2.29 -14.53 7.24
C ILE A 112 2.60 -15.75 8.13
N SER A 113 2.20 -16.95 7.70
CA SER A 113 2.43 -18.20 8.42
C SER A 113 3.75 -18.90 8.11
N SER A 114 4.50 -18.50 7.08
CA SER A 114 5.78 -19.15 6.77
C SER A 114 6.87 -18.63 7.69
N PHE A 115 7.71 -19.54 8.17
CA PHE A 115 8.93 -19.17 8.91
C PHE A 115 9.95 -18.46 8.00
N ASP A 116 9.98 -18.84 6.72
CA ASP A 116 10.94 -18.29 5.77
C ASP A 116 10.64 -16.82 5.45
N PRO A 117 11.64 -15.93 5.58
CA PRO A 117 11.46 -14.53 5.24
C PRO A 117 11.27 -14.35 3.72
N PRO A 118 10.56 -13.30 3.29
CA PRO A 118 10.38 -13.01 1.88
C PRO A 118 11.72 -12.68 1.21
N PRO A 119 11.89 -12.94 -0.11
CA PRO A 119 13.14 -12.71 -0.83
C PRO A 119 13.69 -11.29 -0.70
N ALA A 120 12.81 -10.28 -0.61
CA ALA A 120 13.22 -8.90 -0.39
C ALA A 120 13.93 -8.70 0.96
N ARG A 121 13.49 -9.43 2.01
CA ARG A 121 14.13 -9.42 3.32
C ARG A 121 15.42 -10.23 3.32
N LEU A 122 15.47 -11.40 2.68
CA LEU A 122 16.70 -12.17 2.49
C LEU A 122 17.79 -11.35 1.82
N PHE A 123 17.44 -10.63 0.74
CA PHE A 123 18.35 -9.71 0.06
C PHE A 123 18.90 -8.64 1.03
N ALA A 124 18.02 -8.02 1.82
CA ALA A 124 18.42 -6.97 2.74
C ALA A 124 19.30 -7.48 3.88
N LEU A 125 18.97 -8.65 4.47
CA LEU A 125 19.78 -9.31 5.49
C LEU A 125 21.16 -9.66 4.93
N ARG A 126 21.22 -10.22 3.72
CA ARG A 126 22.50 -10.54 3.06
C ARG A 126 23.38 -9.32 2.85
N VAL A 127 22.80 -8.19 2.47
CA VAL A 127 23.55 -6.93 2.32
C VAL A 127 24.10 -6.44 3.67
N LEU A 128 23.31 -6.58 4.74
CA LEU A 128 23.77 -6.22 6.09
C LEU A 128 24.89 -7.16 6.57
N GLU A 129 24.77 -8.47 6.38
CA GLU A 129 25.81 -9.45 6.69
C GLU A 129 27.14 -9.12 6.00
N LEU A 130 27.11 -8.90 4.68
CA LEU A 130 28.32 -8.55 3.92
C LEU A 130 28.92 -7.20 4.34
N LYS A 131 28.08 -6.27 4.79
CA LYS A 131 28.54 -4.99 5.32
C LYS A 131 29.20 -5.14 6.68
N ASP A 132 28.69 -6.03 7.53
CA ASP A 132 29.30 -6.37 8.82
C ASP A 132 30.66 -7.06 8.62
N GLU A 133 30.84 -7.82 7.53
CA GLU A 133 32.13 -8.36 7.08
C GLU A 133 33.09 -7.31 6.49
N GLY A 134 32.64 -6.06 6.31
CA GLY A 134 33.46 -4.95 5.80
C GLY A 134 33.40 -4.73 4.28
N VAL A 135 32.48 -5.39 3.57
CA VAL A 135 32.29 -5.17 2.13
C VAL A 135 31.59 -3.82 1.89
N SER A 136 31.99 -3.12 0.81
CA SER A 136 31.31 -1.88 0.42
C SER A 136 29.85 -2.14 0.03
N GLU A 137 28.97 -1.18 0.35
CA GLU A 137 27.52 -1.33 0.17
C GLU A 137 27.13 -1.70 -1.27
N GLU A 138 27.78 -1.10 -2.27
CA GLU A 138 27.51 -1.37 -3.68
C GLU A 138 27.87 -2.81 -4.07
N LYS A 139 29.02 -3.30 -3.60
CA LYS A 139 29.46 -4.67 -3.85
C LYS A 139 28.55 -5.67 -3.12
N ALA A 140 28.19 -5.38 -1.87
CA ALA A 140 27.27 -6.19 -1.09
C ALA A 140 25.90 -6.32 -1.78
N MET A 141 25.33 -5.20 -2.26
CA MET A 141 24.09 -5.20 -3.04
C MET A 141 24.20 -5.98 -4.36
N ALA A 142 25.34 -5.94 -5.04
CA ALA A 142 25.56 -6.69 -6.27
C ALA A 142 25.63 -8.20 -6.03
N VAL A 143 26.31 -8.63 -4.96
CA VAL A 143 26.41 -10.04 -4.55
C VAL A 143 25.02 -10.58 -4.18
N ALA A 144 24.28 -9.85 -3.33
CA ALA A 144 22.92 -10.26 -2.95
C ALA A 144 21.95 -10.30 -4.16
N ASP A 145 22.11 -9.41 -5.14
CA ASP A 145 21.28 -9.42 -6.36
C ASP A 145 21.63 -10.63 -7.26
N MET A 146 22.92 -10.98 -7.34
CA MET A 146 23.36 -12.17 -8.05
C MET A 146 22.80 -13.45 -7.41
N GLU A 147 22.84 -13.57 -6.08
CA GLU A 147 22.28 -14.70 -5.33
C GLU A 147 20.78 -14.85 -5.61
N TYR A 148 20.02 -13.75 -5.50
CA TYR A 148 18.59 -13.74 -5.80
C TYR A 148 18.28 -14.19 -7.25
N ARG A 149 19.04 -13.70 -8.23
CA ARG A 149 18.86 -14.09 -9.64
C ARG A 149 19.19 -15.56 -9.86
N ALA A 150 20.22 -16.07 -9.18
CA ALA A 150 20.61 -17.48 -9.26
C ALA A 150 19.50 -18.39 -8.71
N GLU A 151 18.93 -18.07 -7.54
CA GLU A 151 17.78 -18.79 -6.98
C GLU A 151 16.57 -18.77 -7.92
N LYS A 152 16.25 -17.61 -8.49
CA LYS A 152 15.15 -17.46 -9.45
C LYS A 152 15.37 -18.32 -10.70
N LYS A 153 16.60 -18.39 -11.19
CA LYS A 153 16.98 -19.24 -12.33
C LYS A 153 16.88 -20.72 -11.98
N ALA A 154 17.36 -21.12 -10.80
CA ALA A 154 17.28 -22.49 -10.31
C ALA A 154 15.82 -22.95 -10.16
N LYS A 155 14.94 -22.11 -9.58
CA LYS A 155 13.49 -22.39 -9.47
C LYS A 155 12.83 -22.58 -10.84
N LYS A 156 13.20 -21.76 -11.84
CA LYS A 156 12.71 -21.92 -13.22
C LYS A 156 13.20 -23.21 -13.88
N GLN A 157 14.45 -23.60 -13.66
CA GLN A 157 15.01 -24.85 -14.17
C GLN A 157 14.39 -26.07 -13.48
N ALA A 158 14.17 -26.03 -12.17
CA ALA A 158 13.45 -27.07 -11.44
C ALA A 158 12.04 -27.24 -11.98
N TYR A 159 11.32 -26.13 -12.21
CA TYR A 159 10.00 -26.16 -12.83
C TYR A 159 10.01 -26.75 -14.25
N SER A 160 10.99 -26.38 -15.09
CA SER A 160 11.05 -26.94 -16.45
C SER A 160 11.30 -28.44 -16.44
N ARG A 161 12.14 -28.93 -15.52
CA ARG A 161 12.36 -30.38 -15.30
C ARG A 161 11.09 -31.07 -14.80
N LEU A 162 10.42 -30.52 -13.80
CA LEU A 162 9.17 -31.08 -13.30
C LEU A 162 8.07 -31.10 -14.38
N LYS A 163 8.02 -30.08 -15.24
CA LYS A 163 7.10 -30.03 -16.38
C LYS A 163 7.39 -31.13 -17.40
N GLN A 164 8.66 -31.37 -17.71
CA GLN A 164 9.06 -32.48 -18.61
C GLN A 164 8.63 -33.83 -18.04
N ILE A 165 8.91 -34.07 -16.75
CA ILE A 165 8.52 -35.30 -16.06
C ILE A 165 7.00 -35.48 -16.05
N ALA A 166 6.23 -34.43 -15.73
CA ALA A 166 4.77 -34.48 -15.73
C ALA A 166 4.21 -34.84 -17.11
N GLY A 167 4.79 -34.28 -18.18
CA GLY A 167 4.44 -34.61 -19.56
C GLY A 167 4.69 -36.09 -19.90
N LEU A 168 5.85 -36.64 -19.51
CA LEU A 168 6.17 -38.06 -19.71
C LEU A 168 5.23 -38.99 -18.90
N GLN A 169 4.79 -38.55 -17.72
CA GLN A 169 3.86 -39.30 -16.87
C GLN A 169 2.38 -39.12 -17.29
N GLY A 170 2.07 -38.29 -18.29
CA GLY A 170 0.70 -37.94 -18.66
C GLY A 170 -0.06 -37.16 -17.57
N LYS A 171 0.63 -36.63 -16.56
CA LYS A 171 0.03 -35.83 -15.49
C LYS A 171 -0.02 -34.35 -15.87
N ARG A 172 -0.92 -33.61 -15.24
CA ARG A 172 -0.95 -32.15 -15.39
C ARG A 172 0.35 -31.54 -14.86
N PRO A 173 0.92 -30.55 -15.55
CA PRO A 173 2.14 -29.89 -15.10
C PRO A 173 1.91 -29.17 -13.77
N PRO A 174 2.94 -29.04 -12.92
CA PRO A 174 2.82 -28.30 -11.68
C PRO A 174 2.48 -26.81 -11.96
N PRO A 175 1.99 -26.08 -10.95
CA PRO A 175 1.79 -24.63 -11.06
C PRO A 175 3.10 -23.91 -11.37
N ASN A 176 3.03 -22.85 -12.18
CA ASN A 176 4.19 -22.02 -12.50
C ASN A 176 4.69 -21.32 -11.22
N PRO A 177 5.99 -21.43 -10.87
CA PRO A 177 6.55 -20.79 -9.67
C PRO A 177 6.47 -19.25 -9.73
N TYR A 178 6.40 -18.66 -10.92
CA TYR A 178 6.35 -17.21 -11.12
C TYR A 178 5.20 -16.85 -12.05
N PRO A 179 3.96 -16.80 -11.54
CA PRO A 179 2.82 -16.32 -12.32
C PRO A 179 3.04 -14.84 -12.62
N SER A 180 2.93 -14.47 -13.89
CA SER A 180 2.90 -13.06 -14.27
C SER A 180 1.45 -12.60 -14.17
N ALA A 181 1.18 -11.58 -13.34
CA ALA A 181 -0.15 -11.01 -13.16
C ALA A 181 -0.82 -10.66 -14.50
N ILE A 182 -0.03 -10.15 -15.47
CA ILE A 182 -0.49 -9.84 -16.82
C ILE A 182 -1.05 -11.08 -17.54
N LYS A 183 -0.41 -12.25 -17.42
CA LYS A 183 -0.91 -13.48 -18.07
C LYS A 183 -2.15 -14.03 -17.39
N GLU A 184 -2.31 -13.83 -16.10
CA GLU A 184 -3.53 -14.21 -15.38
C GLU A 184 -4.70 -13.35 -15.85
N ILE A 185 -4.53 -12.02 -15.84
CA ILE A 185 -5.52 -11.07 -16.38
C ILE A 185 -5.84 -11.38 -17.84
N GLN A 186 -4.83 -11.60 -18.68
CA GLN A 186 -5.06 -11.97 -20.09
C GLN A 186 -5.78 -13.32 -20.23
N ALA A 187 -5.53 -14.30 -19.36
CA ALA A 187 -6.22 -15.58 -19.40
C ALA A 187 -7.70 -15.43 -19.05
N GLU A 188 -8.02 -14.57 -18.07
CA GLU A 188 -9.39 -14.20 -17.72
C GLU A 188 -10.07 -13.43 -18.86
N GLU A 189 -9.38 -12.46 -19.44
CA GLU A 189 -9.90 -11.62 -20.53
C GLU A 189 -10.04 -12.37 -21.86
N ARG A 190 -9.25 -13.41 -22.12
CA ARG A 190 -9.30 -14.19 -23.38
C ARG A 190 -10.69 -14.69 -23.72
N LYS A 191 -11.49 -15.05 -22.71
CA LYS A 191 -12.89 -15.44 -22.91
C LYS A 191 -13.68 -14.31 -23.56
N TYR A 192 -13.59 -13.10 -23.00
CA TYR A 192 -14.29 -11.93 -23.50
C TYR A 192 -13.72 -11.42 -24.83
N VAL A 193 -12.40 -11.51 -25.03
CA VAL A 193 -11.75 -11.15 -26.30
C VAL A 193 -12.25 -12.07 -27.42
N ARG A 194 -12.32 -13.39 -27.17
CA ARG A 194 -12.92 -14.35 -28.11
C ARG A 194 -14.36 -13.96 -28.40
N ASP A 195 -15.17 -13.70 -27.39
CA ASP A 195 -16.58 -13.34 -27.58
C ASP A 195 -16.74 -12.07 -28.43
N ARG A 196 -15.85 -11.07 -28.34
CA ARG A 196 -15.92 -9.85 -29.18
C ARG A 196 -15.87 -10.15 -30.69
N PHE A 197 -15.12 -11.17 -31.10
CA PHE A 197 -14.94 -11.51 -32.51
C PHE A 197 -15.92 -12.58 -33.01
N TYR A 198 -16.39 -13.47 -32.12
CA TYR A 198 -17.17 -14.65 -32.53
C TYR A 198 -18.61 -14.66 -32.02
N ASN A 199 -19.01 -13.74 -31.12
CA ASN A 199 -20.38 -13.66 -30.65
C ASN A 199 -21.26 -12.93 -31.68
N PRO A 200 -22.29 -13.58 -32.24
CA PRO A 200 -23.14 -12.99 -33.28
C PRO A 200 -23.85 -11.72 -32.80
N LYS A 201 -24.20 -11.64 -31.51
CA LYS A 201 -24.83 -10.44 -30.93
C LYS A 201 -23.91 -9.23 -30.93
N ILE A 202 -22.61 -9.45 -30.65
CA ILE A 202 -21.62 -8.37 -30.63
C ILE A 202 -21.30 -7.91 -32.05
N LEU A 203 -21.17 -8.84 -32.99
CA LEU A 203 -20.97 -8.52 -34.41
C LEU A 203 -22.13 -7.68 -34.97
N ALA A 204 -23.38 -8.07 -34.68
CA ALA A 204 -24.55 -7.31 -35.09
C ALA A 204 -24.57 -5.87 -34.52
N ILE A 205 -24.12 -5.68 -33.27
CA ILE A 205 -23.98 -4.34 -32.68
C ILE A 205 -22.88 -3.54 -33.39
N VAL A 206 -21.73 -4.15 -33.69
CA VAL A 206 -20.62 -3.50 -34.39
C VAL A 206 -21.02 -3.11 -35.82
N GLU A 207 -21.79 -3.93 -36.52
CA GLU A 207 -22.31 -3.62 -37.85
C GLU A 207 -23.26 -2.42 -37.82
N LYS A 208 -24.23 -2.40 -36.91
CA LYS A 208 -25.11 -1.24 -36.69
C LYS A 208 -24.33 0.04 -36.38
N MET A 209 -23.28 -0.04 -35.56
CA MET A 209 -22.42 1.12 -35.30
C MET A 209 -21.64 1.60 -36.52
N LYS A 210 -21.18 0.67 -37.38
CA LYS A 210 -20.52 1.04 -38.65
C LYS A 210 -21.49 1.72 -39.61
N GLU A 211 -22.74 1.25 -39.68
CA GLU A 211 -23.80 1.86 -40.49
C GLU A 211 -24.13 3.28 -40.00
N GLN A 212 -24.37 3.45 -38.69
CA GLN A 212 -24.61 4.77 -38.08
C GLN A 212 -23.45 5.74 -38.35
N LYS A 213 -22.20 5.28 -38.22
CA LYS A 213 -21.02 6.12 -38.49
C LYS A 213 -20.87 6.50 -39.96
N LYS A 214 -21.27 5.63 -40.89
CA LYS A 214 -21.31 5.94 -42.32
C LYS A 214 -22.37 6.99 -42.64
N ILE A 215 -23.56 6.87 -42.06
CA ILE A 215 -24.64 7.86 -42.21
C ILE A 215 -24.18 9.22 -41.65
N GLU A 216 -23.61 9.25 -40.45
CA GLU A 216 -23.10 10.49 -39.84
C GLU A 216 -21.99 11.15 -40.70
N MET A 217 -21.13 10.35 -41.32
CA MET A 217 -20.07 10.84 -42.21
C MET A 217 -20.63 11.36 -43.53
N GLN A 218 -21.66 10.72 -44.10
CA GLN A 218 -22.37 11.21 -45.28
C GLN A 218 -23.09 12.54 -44.97
N ASP A 219 -23.77 12.65 -43.84
CA ASP A 219 -24.42 13.88 -43.38
C ASP A 219 -23.41 15.02 -43.15
N ARG A 220 -22.23 14.71 -42.60
CA ARG A 220 -21.14 15.68 -42.45
C ARG A 220 -20.57 16.15 -43.79
N ASN A 221 -20.36 15.24 -44.73
CA ASN A 221 -19.88 15.59 -46.08
C ASN A 221 -20.90 16.40 -46.88
N LEU A 222 -22.20 16.10 -46.73
CA LEU A 222 -23.30 16.89 -47.33
C LEU A 222 -23.36 18.30 -46.74
N ARG A 223 -23.05 18.46 -45.44
CA ARG A 223 -22.99 19.77 -44.78
C ARG A 223 -21.71 20.57 -45.05
N SER A 224 -20.59 19.93 -45.40
CA SER A 224 -19.33 20.63 -45.72
C SER A 224 -19.14 20.95 -47.21
N GLY A 225 -19.95 20.38 -48.10
CA GLY A 225 -19.92 20.64 -49.54
C GLY A 225 -20.87 21.74 -50.04
N GLY A 226 -21.57 22.41 -49.11
CA GLY A 226 -22.43 23.55 -49.40
C GLY A 226 -21.83 24.85 -48.88
N ALA A 227 -20.81 25.35 -49.58
CA ALA A 227 -20.28 26.71 -49.47
C ALA A 227 -19.95 27.21 -50.88
#